data_AF-A0A936LV98-F1
#
_entry.id   AF-A0A936LV98-F1
#
_cell.length_a   1.000
_cell.length_b   1.000
_cell.length_c   1.000
_cell.angle_alpha   90.00
_cell.angle_beta   90.00
_cell.angle_gamma   90.00
#
_symmetry.space_group_name_H-M   'P 1'
#
loop_
_entity.id
_entity.type
_entity.pdbx_description
1 polymer ?
#
loop_
_entity_poly.entity_id
_entity_poly.type
_entity_poly.pdbx_seq_one_letter_code
_entity_poly.pdbx_strand_id
1 'polypeptide(L)' 'MHLLWWNERRRETWEQVRDRMVAETSAFIDEGLRHPELAVHIPVVEAGRGDFPPSLARAFWDPILSDT' A
#
# COMPACT_ATOMS: atom_id res chain seq x y z
N MET A 1 -19.00 4.49 -11.76
CA MET A 1 -18.58 4.34 -10.35
C MET A 1 -17.40 5.29 -10.15
N HIS A 2 -17.69 6.43 -9.54
CA HIS A 2 -16.83 7.61 -9.53
C HIS A 2 -15.68 7.38 -8.53
N LEU A 3 -14.44 7.44 -9.01
CA LEU A 3 -13.22 7.41 -8.20
C LEU A 3 -13.10 8.73 -7.40
N LEU A 4 -13.96 8.88 -6.39
CA LEU A 4 -14.01 10.05 -5.49
C LEU A 4 -13.15 9.89 -4.23
N TRP A 5 -12.27 8.87 -4.18
CA TRP A 5 -11.57 8.54 -2.94
C TRP A 5 -10.17 9.16 -2.80
N TRP A 6 -9.82 10.15 -3.62
CA TRP A 6 -8.46 10.72 -3.61
C TRP A 6 -8.32 12.16 -3.08
N ASN A 7 -9.39 12.89 -2.76
CA ASN A 7 -9.18 14.30 -2.41
C ASN A 7 -10.21 14.87 -1.43
N GLU A 8 -10.03 14.53 -0.15
CA GLU A 8 -10.06 15.54 0.90
C GLU A 8 -8.71 15.45 1.61
N ARG A 9 -7.71 16.24 1.14
CA ARG A 9 -6.45 16.43 1.85
C ARG A 9 -6.73 17.14 3.18
N ARG A 10 -7.28 16.40 4.14
CA ARG A 10 -7.26 16.74 5.55
C ARG A 10 -5.81 17.07 5.88
N ARG A 11 -5.57 18.18 6.58
CA ARG A 11 -4.26 18.50 7.17
C ARG A 11 -3.99 17.49 8.29
N GLU A 12 -3.65 16.27 7.92
CA GLU A 12 -3.25 15.24 8.86
C GLU A 12 -1.79 15.48 9.23
N THR A 13 -1.48 15.40 10.52
CA THR A 13 -0.09 15.32 10.95
C THR A 13 0.51 14.00 10.47
N TRP A 14 1.83 13.92 10.41
CA TRP A 14 2.50 12.66 10.02
C TRP A 14 2.11 11.49 10.94
N GLU A 15 1.95 11.75 12.24
CA GLU A 15 1.50 10.76 13.22
C GLU A 15 0.11 10.22 12.88
N GLN A 16 -0.83 11.10 12.50
CA GLN A 16 -2.19 10.71 12.10
C GLN A 16 -2.19 9.87 10.82
N VAL A 17 -1.36 10.23 9.84
CA VAL A 17 -1.20 9.44 8.60
C VAL A 17 -0.66 8.06 8.93
N ARG A 18 0.39 7.98 9.76
CA ARG A 18 0.99 6.71 10.18
C ARG A 18 -0.02 5.82 10.88
N ASP A 19 -0.74 6.35 11.86
CA ASP A 19 -1.70 5.56 12.64
C ASP A 19 -2.86 5.08 11.76
N ARG A 20 -3.32 5.89 10.81
CA ARG A 20 -4.30 5.49 9.81
C ARG A 20 -3.79 4.38 8.90
N MET A 21 -2.58 4.52 8.34
CA MET A 21 -1.95 3.49 7.51
C MET A 21 -1.84 2.16 8.25
N VAL A 22 -1.42 2.19 9.52
CA VAL A 22 -1.33 0.99 10.36
C VAL A 22 -2.71 0.39 10.59
N ALA A 23 -3.72 1.19 10.93
CA ALA A 23 -5.08 0.69 11.16
C ALA A 23 -5.70 0.08 9.89
N GLU A 24 -5.56 0.74 8.73
CA GLU A 24 -6.02 0.24 7.43
C GLU A 24 -5.32 -1.08 7.07
N THR A 25 -4.00 -1.15 7.27
CA THR A 25 -3.21 -2.36 7.00
C THR A 25 -3.60 -3.51 7.92
N SER A 26 -3.76 -3.25 9.22
CA SER A 26 -4.20 -4.27 10.18
C SER A 26 -5.58 -4.81 9.81
N ALA A 27 -6.53 -3.94 9.47
CA ALA A 27 -7.88 -4.37 9.06
C ALA A 27 -7.85 -5.23 7.79
N PHE A 28 -7.01 -4.88 6.82
CA PHE A 28 -6.81 -5.67 5.60
C PHE A 28 -6.22 -7.05 5.89
N ILE A 29 -5.21 -7.13 6.77
CA ILE A 29 -4.61 -8.41 7.18
C ILE A 29 -5.64 -9.26 7.93
N ASP A 30 -6.37 -8.69 8.89
CA ASP A 30 -7.38 -9.42 9.67
C ASP A 30 -8.52 -9.95 8.78
N GLU A 31 -8.93 -9.19 7.78
CA GLU A 31 -9.89 -9.65 6.76
C GLU A 31 -9.33 -10.82 5.95
N GLY A 32 -8.09 -10.70 5.46
CA GLY A 32 -7.43 -11.77 4.71
C GLY A 32 -7.22 -13.04 5.53
N LEU A 33 -6.98 -12.91 6.84
CA LEU A 33 -6.87 -14.04 7.76
C LEU A 33 -8.22 -14.70 8.07
N ARG A 34 -9.32 -13.92 8.10
CA ARG A 34 -10.69 -14.45 8.27
C ARG A 34 -11.21 -15.17 7.03
N HIS A 35 -10.73 -14.78 5.85
CA HIS A 35 -11.13 -15.33 4.56
C HIS A 35 -9.93 -15.89 3.77
N PRO A 36 -9.23 -16.91 4.30
CA PRO A 36 -8.06 -17.47 3.65
C PRO A 36 -8.35 -18.01 2.24
N GLU A 37 -9.59 -18.37 1.93
CA GLU A 37 -10.06 -18.79 0.62
C GLU A 37 -9.96 -17.70 -0.46
N LEU A 38 -9.96 -16.42 -0.07
CA LEU A 38 -9.80 -15.29 -0.99
C LEU A 38 -8.32 -15.04 -1.34
N ALA A 39 -7.40 -15.51 -0.50
CA ALA A 39 -5.96 -15.41 -0.72
C ALA A 39 -5.49 -16.57 -1.63
N VAL A 40 -5.75 -16.43 -2.94
CA VAL A 40 -5.47 -17.48 -3.94
C VAL A 40 -3.96 -17.78 -4.10
N HIS A 41 -3.08 -16.83 -3.77
CA HIS A 41 -1.64 -17.00 -3.93
C HIS A 41 -0.86 -15.90 -3.17
N ILE A 42 -0.05 -16.26 -2.17
CA ILE A 42 1.00 -15.35 -1.67
C ILE A 42 2.21 -15.51 -2.60
N PRO A 43 2.64 -14.46 -3.34
CA PRO A 43 3.83 -14.56 -4.19
C PRO A 43 5.04 -14.95 -3.33
N VAL A 44 5.50 -16.18 -3.49
CA VAL A 44 6.77 -16.61 -2.90
C VAL A 44 7.86 -16.26 -3.89
N VAL A 45 8.72 -15.32 -3.51
CA VAL A 45 9.93 -15.00 -4.26
C VAL A 45 11.10 -15.50 -3.45
N GLU A 46 11.98 -16.29 -4.07
CA GLU A 46 13.20 -16.76 -3.41
C GLU A 46 14.04 -15.56 -2.95
N ALA A 47 14.67 -15.69 -1.77
CA ALA A 47 15.57 -14.66 -1.27
C ALA A 47 16.69 -14.40 -2.28
N GLY A 48 16.86 -13.13 -2.68
CA GLY A 48 17.83 -12.73 -3.71
C GLY A 48 17.36 -12.86 -5.16
N ARG A 49 16.13 -13.35 -5.40
CA ARG A 49 15.49 -13.39 -6.74
C ARG A 49 14.38 -12.35 -6.92
N GLY A 50 14.11 -11.55 -5.89
CA GLY A 50 13.18 -10.44 -5.97
C GLY A 50 13.73 -9.33 -6.83
N ASP A 51 13.13 -9.16 -8.01
CA ASP A 51 13.37 -8.00 -8.84
C ASP A 51 12.34 -6.91 -8.52
N PHE A 52 12.82 -5.67 -8.48
CA PHE A 52 11.97 -4.49 -8.40
C PHE A 52 12.01 -3.81 -9.76
N PRO A 53 11.00 -4.03 -10.64
CA PRO A 53 11.06 -3.56 -12.01
C PRO A 53 11.32 -2.05 -12.06
N PRO A 54 12.17 -1.55 -12.98
CA PRO A 54 12.45 -0.11 -13.07
C PRO A 54 11.19 0.75 -13.27
N SER A 55 10.17 0.22 -13.93
CA SER A 55 8.86 0.85 -14.07
C SER A 55 8.13 1.01 -12.74
N LEU A 56 8.17 -0.03 -11.89
CA LEU A 56 7.60 0.00 -10.55
C LEU A 56 8.40 0.93 -9.63
N ALA A 57 9.73 0.95 -9.79
CA ALA A 57 10.59 1.84 -9.04
C ALA A 57 10.28 3.32 -9.29
N ARG A 58 10.13 3.72 -10.56
CA ARG A 58 9.67 5.09 -10.89
C ARG A 58 8.30 5.39 -10.32
N ALA A 59 7.32 4.50 -10.56
CA ALA A 59 5.96 4.71 -10.06
C ALA A 59 5.90 4.86 -8.52
N PHE A 60 6.75 4.13 -7.79
CA PHE A 60 6.83 4.19 -6.33
C PHE A 60 7.57 5.43 -5.83
N TRP A 61 8.74 5.73 -6.39
CA TRP A 61 9.63 6.78 -5.88
C TRP A 61 9.32 8.17 -6.41
N ASP A 62 8.84 8.30 -7.65
CA ASP A 62 8.62 9.61 -8.28
C ASP A 62 7.69 10.48 -7.41
N PRO A 63 6.53 10.02 -6.90
CA PRO A 63 5.68 10.86 -6.05
C PRO A 63 6.29 11.25 -4.70
N ILE A 64 7.27 10.48 -4.21
CA ILE A 64 7.92 10.71 -2.91
C ILE A 64 9.12 11.66 -3.06
N LEU A 65 9.87 11.51 -4.15
CA LEU A 65 11.11 12.25 -4.40
C LEU A 65 10.89 13.49 -5.27
N SER A 66 9.75 13.60 -5.96
CA SER A 66 9.38 14.83 -6.65
C SER A 66 8.85 15.84 -5.63
N ASP A 67 9.74 16.66 -5.09
CA ASP A 67 9.38 17.85 -4.33
C ASP A 67 8.48 18.75 -5.18
N THR A 68 7.18 18.77 -4.88
CA THR A 68 6.22 19.77 -5.37
C THR A 68 5.66 20.55 -4.20
#